data_AF-E6LLH7-F1
#
_entry.id   AF-E6LLH7-F1
#
_cell.length_a   1.000
_cell.length_b   1.000
_cell.length_c   1.000
_cell.angle_alpha   90.00
_cell.angle_beta   90.00
_cell.angle_gamma   90.00
#
_symmetry.space_group_name_H-M   'P 1'
#
loop_
_entity.id
_entity.type
_entity.pdbx_description
1 polymer ?
#
loop_
_entity_poly.entity_id
_entity_poly.type
_entity_poly.pdbx_seq_one_letter_code
_entity_poly.pdbx_strand_id
1 'polypeptide(L)' 'MNSRKIFVTIDLKSFYASVECRERDLAPMDVNPVIADESRTAKTICLAVSPELKSFGVAGRPRLFEVKKVRK' A
#
# COMPACT_ATOMS: atom_id res chain seq x y z
N MET A 1 39.90 -9.09 21.77
CA MET A 1 38.68 -9.80 21.31
C MET A 1 37.88 -8.85 20.44
N ASN A 2 37.75 -9.12 19.15
CA ASN A 2 36.96 -8.26 18.25
C ASN A 2 35.48 -8.46 18.56
N SER A 3 34.82 -7.42 19.08
CA SER A 3 33.39 -7.42 19.36
C SER A 3 32.62 -7.45 18.03
N ARG A 4 31.74 -8.43 17.83
CA ARG A 4 30.88 -8.50 16.63
C ARG A 4 29.85 -7.38 16.68
N LYS A 5 29.87 -6.50 15.68
CA LYS A 5 28.81 -5.51 15.47
C LYS A 5 27.62 -6.20 14.80
N ILE A 6 26.44 -6.08 15.41
CA ILE A 6 25.17 -6.54 14.84
C ILE A 6 24.44 -5.31 14.30
N PHE A 7 23.99 -5.38 13.06
CA PHE A 7 23.15 -4.36 12.44
C PHE A 7 21.80 -4.99 12.12
N VAL A 8 20.72 -4.30 12.48
CA VAL A 8 19.35 -4.74 12.22
C VAL A 8 18.66 -3.64 11.43
N THR A 9 18.00 -4.03 10.33
CA THR A 9 17.10 -3.16 9.56
C THR A 9 15.67 -3.63 9.77
N ILE A 10 14.76 -2.68 10.04
CA ILE A 10 13.34 -2.94 10.25
C ILE A 10 12.58 -2.09 9.24
N ASP A 11 11.74 -2.74 8.45
CA ASP A 11 10.85 -2.09 7.49
C ASP A 11 9.40 -2.52 7.77
N LEU A 12 8.48 -1.56 7.67
CA LEU A 12 7.07 -1.81 7.93
C LEU A 12 6.36 -2.18 6.63
N LYS A 13 5.92 -3.44 6.56
CA LYS A 13 5.15 -3.92 5.42
C LYS A 13 3.84 -3.14 5.29
N SER A 14 3.61 -2.58 4.09
CA SER A 14 2.37 -1.85 3.78
C SER A 14 2.07 -0.68 4.74
N PHE A 15 3.10 0.12 5.08
CA PHE A 15 3.01 1.21 6.04
C PHE A 15 1.80 2.13 5.85
N TYR A 16 1.65 2.76 4.67
CA TYR A 16 0.56 3.71 4.43
C TYR A 16 -0.83 3.07 4.55
N ALA A 17 -1.00 1.84 4.07
CA ALA A 17 -2.26 1.13 4.22
C ALA A 17 -2.57 0.81 5.69
N SER A 18 -1.56 0.45 6.47
CA SER A 18 -1.71 0.13 7.89
C SER A 18 -2.09 1.35 8.72
N VAL A 19 -1.48 2.51 8.44
CA VAL A 19 -1.82 3.79 9.08
C VAL A 19 -3.26 4.19 8.72
N GLU A 20 -3.62 4.19 7.45
CA GLU A 20 -4.97 4.58 7.01
C GLU A 20 -6.05 3.68 7.62
N CYS A 21 -5.82 2.37 7.67
CA CYS A 21 -6.76 1.44 8.29
C CYS A 21 -6.91 1.72 9.78
N ARG A 22 -5.81 1.99 10.49
CA ARG A 22 -5.85 2.36 11.91
C ARG A 22 -6.62 3.67 12.14
N GLU A 23 -6.37 4.70 11.34
CA GLU A 23 -7.04 6.00 11.48
C GLU A 23 -8.55 5.92 11.19
N ARG A 24 -8.98 4.94 10.39
CA ARG A 24 -10.38 4.69 10.05
C ARG A 24 -11.04 3.57 10.85
N ASP A 25 -10.36 3.02 11.85
CA ASP A 25 -10.82 1.87 12.65
C ASP A 25 -11.20 0.63 11.81
N LEU A 26 -10.42 0.38 10.74
CA LEU A 26 -10.56 -0.77 9.86
C LEU A 26 -9.51 -1.84 10.18
N ALA A 27 -9.90 -3.11 10.08
CA ALA A 27 -8.98 -4.23 10.17
C ALA A 27 -8.19 -4.37 8.84
N PRO A 28 -6.85 -4.17 8.83
CA PRO A 28 -6.06 -4.13 7.59
C PRO A 28 -6.07 -5.42 6.77
N MET A 29 -6.45 -6.54 7.39
CA MET A 29 -6.53 -7.86 6.76
C MET A 29 -7.90 -8.15 6.14
N ASP A 30 -8.93 -7.39 6.52
CA ASP A 30 -10.31 -7.61 6.07
C ASP A 30 -10.74 -6.58 5.01
N VAL A 31 -9.87 -5.63 4.68
CA VAL A 31 -10.11 -4.60 3.67
C VAL A 31 -9.07 -4.61 2.57
N ASN A 32 -9.45 -4.08 1.42
CA ASN A 32 -8.60 -3.94 0.24
C ASN A 32 -8.18 -2.48 0.00
N PRO A 33 -7.25 -1.91 0.79
CA PRO A 33 -6.93 -0.49 0.70
C PRO A 33 -6.19 -0.14 -0.59
N VAL A 34 -6.54 1.02 -1.14
CA VAL A 34 -5.81 1.72 -2.20
C VAL A 34 -5.50 3.10 -1.65
N ILE A 35 -4.22 3.39 -1.44
CA ILE A 35 -3.80 4.68 -0.90
C ILE A 35 -3.20 5.50 -2.04
N ALA A 36 -3.79 6.66 -2.31
CA ALA A 36 -3.34 7.58 -3.34
C ALA A 36 -3.77 9.02 -2.99
N ASP A 37 -2.97 9.99 -3.41
CA ASP A 37 -3.30 11.42 -3.26
C ASP A 37 -4.23 11.87 -4.38
N GLU A 38 -5.54 11.87 -4.12
CA GLU A 38 -6.56 12.25 -5.09
C GLU A 38 -6.56 13.75 -5.43
N SER A 39 -5.93 14.61 -4.62
CA SER A 39 -5.86 16.06 -4.88
C SER A 39 -5.02 16.42 -6.11
N ARG A 40 -4.18 15.48 -6.57
CA ARG A 40 -3.34 15.63 -7.76
C ARG A 40 -4.15 15.33 -9.02
N THR A 41 -3.70 14.33 -9.79
CA THR A 41 -4.37 13.90 -11.02
C THR A 41 -4.71 12.42 -10.90
N ALA A 42 -5.63 11.95 -11.74
CA ALA A 42 -5.92 10.53 -11.84
C ALA A 42 -4.68 9.68 -12.22
N LYS A 43 -3.61 10.30 -12.74
CA LYS A 43 -2.31 9.66 -13.05
C LYS A 43 -1.37 9.58 -11.84
N THR A 44 -1.80 10.01 -10.65
CA THR A 44 -1.04 9.85 -9.41
C THR A 44 -0.71 8.39 -9.15
N ILE A 45 0.45 8.15 -8.54
CA ILE A 45 0.87 6.80 -8.16
C ILE A 45 0.09 6.35 -6.92
N CYS A 46 -0.32 5.09 -6.88
CA CYS A 46 -0.81 4.50 -5.63
C CYS A 46 0.39 4.23 -4.70
N LEU A 47 0.34 4.81 -3.49
CA LEU A 47 1.36 4.68 -2.45
C LEU A 47 1.30 3.30 -1.77
N ALA A 48 0.12 2.71 -1.69
CA ALA A 48 -0.09 1.33 -1.26
C ALA A 48 -1.30 0.74 -1.97
N VAL A 49 -1.23 -0.56 -2.24
CA VAL A 49 -2.32 -1.35 -2.83
C VAL A 49 -2.40 -2.70 -2.14
N SER A 50 -3.62 -3.19 -1.89
CA SER A 50 -3.81 -4.54 -1.35
C SER A 50 -3.27 -5.61 -2.31
N PRO A 51 -2.78 -6.75 -1.80
CA PRO A 51 -2.35 -7.87 -2.65
C PRO A 51 -3.46 -8.38 -3.57
N GLU A 52 -4.72 -8.33 -3.13
CA GLU A 52 -5.88 -8.80 -3.89
C GLU A 52 -6.07 -8.01 -5.20
N LEU A 53 -5.67 -6.74 -5.27
CA LEU A 53 -5.75 -5.96 -6.52
C LEU A 53 -4.99 -6.59 -7.69
N LYS A 54 -3.96 -7.39 -7.41
CA LYS A 54 -3.25 -8.15 -8.45
C LYS A 54 -4.12 -9.20 -9.12
N SER A 55 -5.07 -9.82 -8.41
CA SER A 55 -5.99 -10.81 -9.01
C SER A 55 -6.93 -10.17 -10.02
N PHE A 56 -7.22 -8.88 -9.86
CA PHE A 56 -7.99 -8.08 -10.82
C PHE A 56 -7.14 -7.60 -12.02
N GLY A 57 -5.89 -8.04 -12.18
CA GLY A 57 -5.03 -7.67 -13.31
C GLY A 57 -4.34 -6.31 -13.16
N VAL A 58 -4.35 -5.73 -11.96
CA VAL A 58 -3.67 -4.46 -11.67
C VAL A 58 -2.18 -4.70 -11.39
N ALA A 59 -1.31 -3.90 -12.01
CA ALA A 59 0.13 -3.95 -11.77
C ALA A 59 0.47 -3.65 -10.30
N GLY A 60 1.63 -4.11 -9.82
CA GLY A 60 2.03 -3.92 -8.41
C GLY A 60 2.30 -2.47 -7.98
N ARG A 61 2.39 -1.53 -8.93
CA ARG A 61 2.55 -0.08 -8.69
C ARG A 61 1.64 0.70 -9.67
N PRO A 62 0.31 0.60 -9.51
CA PRO A 62 -0.60 1.17 -10.48
C PRO A 62 -0.75 2.68 -10.27
N ARG A 63 -1.33 3.34 -11.27
CA ARG A 63 -1.88 4.68 -11.16
C ARG A 63 -3.34 4.61 -10.72
N LEU A 64 -3.80 5.68 -10.07
CA LEU A 64 -5.16 5.72 -9.54
C LEU A 64 -6.24 5.45 -10.61
N PHE A 65 -6.06 5.96 -11.84
CA PHE A 65 -6.99 5.71 -12.94
C PHE A 65 -7.04 4.23 -13.36
N GLU A 66 -5.95 3.48 -13.22
CA GLU A 66 -5.91 2.05 -13.56
C GLU A 66 -6.72 1.26 -12.54
N VAL A 67 -6.56 1.58 -11.26
CA VAL A 67 -7.33 0.98 -10.17
C VAL A 67 -8.83 1.28 -10.30
N LYS A 68 -9.20 2.53 -10.61
CA LYS A 68 -10.60 2.95 -10.77
C LYS A 68 -11.33 2.25 -11.93
N LYS A 69 -10.61 1.70 -12.92
CA LYS A 69 -11.23 0.92 -14.01
C LYS A 69 -11.67 -0.49 -13.59
N VAL A 70 -11.04 -1.03 -12.56
CA VAL A 70 -11.21 -2.44 -12.16
C VAL A 70 -11.99 -2.59 -10.86
N ARG A 71 -11.96 -1.58 -9.98
CA ARG A 71 -12.93 -1.45 -8.89
C ARG A 71 -14.27 -0.99 -9.47
N LYS A 72 -15.23 -1.91 -9.57
CA LYS A 72 -16.66 -1.60 -9.76
C LYS A 72 -17.34 -1.44 -8.42
#